data_AF-A0A7R9Q248-F1
#
_entry.id   AF-A0A7R9Q248-F1
#
_cell.length_a   1.000
_cell.length_b   1.000
_cell.length_c   1.000
_cell.angle_alpha   90.00
_cell.angle_beta   90.00
_cell.angle_gamma   90.00
#
_symmetry.space_group_name_H-M   'P 1'
#
loop_
_entity.id
_entity.type
_entity.pdbx_description
1 polymer ?
#
loop_
_entity_poly.entity_id
_entity_poly.type
_entity_poly.pdbx_seq_one_letter_code
_entity_poly.pdbx_strand_id
1 'polypeptide(L)'
;MCGESGGSETAFLAVILLCIASVFYGIGYVAFYIIAIPFMDDSVRKKNSPLYLSLAGALRLCGPTSVDPGIERTDPRWIGAWWIGFIVIGTAFITHYVLTDIWMRIKRLLKNPIYICYTLGTTTRLFAVLGYLTFKSKYIESEYKTSASTANLFSGIIGVIPTATGIFLGGLFIRKFLPGPRLLTSLITIVELFAVMGMLSALFLGCPQSQFAGTHHNSRFDMQSMCNDNCFCSETKFQPICGPDNKTNYFSPCFAGCNLRCSRCVTTTNSK
;
A
#
# COMPACT_ATOMS: atom_id res chain seq x y z
N MET A 1 -23.93 -8.75 17.56
CA MET A 1 -23.67 -10.20 17.57
C MET A 1 -23.92 -10.70 16.15
N CYS A 2 -22.89 -10.87 15.33
CA CYS A 2 -23.00 -11.55 14.04
C CYS A 2 -22.57 -13.00 14.26
N GLY A 3 -23.46 -13.95 13.97
CA GLY A 3 -23.28 -15.37 14.23
C GLY A 3 -22.11 -15.97 13.46
N GLU A 4 -21.32 -16.78 14.16
CA GLU A 4 -20.05 -17.38 13.73
C GLU A 4 -20.17 -18.41 12.57
N SER A 5 -21.36 -18.73 12.08
CA SER A 5 -21.56 -19.75 11.03
C SER A 5 -21.86 -19.20 9.63
N GLY A 6 -22.29 -17.94 9.48
CA GLY A 6 -22.62 -17.34 8.16
C GLY A 6 -21.56 -16.39 7.59
N GLY A 7 -20.65 -15.88 8.45
CA GLY A 7 -19.62 -14.92 8.03
C GLY A 7 -18.50 -15.53 7.18
N SER A 8 -18.23 -16.83 7.35
CA SER A 8 -17.16 -17.56 6.65
C SER A 8 -17.45 -17.73 5.15
N GLU A 9 -18.65 -18.15 4.76
CA GLU A 9 -19.01 -18.32 3.34
C GLU A 9 -19.06 -16.99 2.60
N THR A 10 -19.63 -15.95 3.22
CA THR A 10 -19.64 -14.60 2.63
C THR A 10 -18.25 -14.01 2.49
N ALA A 11 -17.35 -14.27 3.46
CA ALA A 11 -15.95 -13.86 3.37
C ALA A 11 -15.22 -14.60 2.25
N PHE A 12 -15.47 -15.89 2.08
CA PHE A 12 -14.86 -16.70 1.04
C PHE A 12 -15.30 -16.27 -0.37
N LEU A 13 -16.60 -16.03 -0.56
CA LEU A 13 -17.15 -15.45 -1.80
C LEU A 13 -16.56 -14.06 -2.09
N ALA A 14 -16.43 -13.20 -1.07
CA ALA A 14 -15.82 -11.89 -1.22
C ALA A 14 -14.34 -11.99 -1.65
N VAL A 15 -13.57 -12.92 -1.07
CA VAL A 15 -12.17 -13.16 -1.46
C VAL A 15 -12.09 -13.61 -2.92
N ILE A 16 -12.93 -14.54 -3.37
CA ILE A 16 -12.93 -14.99 -4.77
C ILE A 16 -13.27 -13.84 -5.73
N LEU A 17 -14.28 -13.04 -5.40
CA LEU A 17 -14.65 -11.87 -6.21
C LEU A 17 -13.52 -10.84 -6.27
N LEU A 18 -12.83 -10.59 -5.16
CA LEU A 18 -11.67 -9.70 -5.11
C LEU A 18 -10.48 -10.25 -5.92
N CYS A 19 -10.25 -11.56 -5.90
CA CYS A 19 -9.24 -12.20 -6.74
C CYS A 19 -9.54 -12.02 -8.22
N ILE A 20 -10.79 -12.29 -8.64
CA ILE A 20 -11.23 -12.10 -10.04
C ILE A 20 -11.09 -10.63 -10.45
N ALA A 21 -11.54 -9.69 -9.61
CA ALA A 21 -11.40 -8.25 -9.85
C ALA A 21 -9.92 -7.83 -9.98
N SER A 22 -9.03 -8.42 -9.19
CA SER A 22 -7.59 -8.14 -9.24
C SER A 22 -6.96 -8.60 -10.56
N VAL A 23 -7.45 -9.70 -11.14
CA VAL A 23 -7.01 -10.17 -12.47
C VAL A 23 -7.46 -9.20 -13.56
N PHE A 24 -8.74 -8.77 -13.55
CA PHE A 24 -9.23 -7.77 -14.50
C PHE A 24 -8.49 -6.43 -14.36
N TYR A 25 -8.20 -6.01 -13.13
CA TYR A 25 -7.36 -4.85 -12.85
C TYR A 25 -5.96 -5.00 -13.47
N GLY A 26 -5.33 -6.17 -13.33
CA GLY A 26 -4.04 -6.47 -13.97
C GLY A 26 -4.06 -6.34 -15.49
N ILE A 27 -5.10 -6.85 -16.16
CA ILE A 27 -5.26 -6.77 -17.62
C ILE A 27 -5.38 -5.30 -18.07
N GLY A 28 -6.25 -4.53 -17.41
CA GLY A 28 -6.44 -3.10 -17.73
C GLY A 28 -5.20 -2.27 -17.44
N TYR A 29 -4.49 -2.58 -16.36
CA TYR A 29 -3.26 -1.90 -15.97
C TYR A 29 -2.16 -2.05 -17.03
N VAL A 30 -1.95 -3.27 -17.54
CA VAL A 30 -0.92 -3.54 -18.56
C VAL A 30 -1.21 -2.83 -19.88
N ALA A 31 -2.47 -2.84 -20.34
CA ALA A 31 -2.87 -2.17 -21.59
C ALA A 31 -2.52 -0.68 -21.58
N PHE A 32 -2.70 -0.02 -20.43
CA PHE A 32 -2.31 1.38 -20.29
C PHE A 32 -0.79 1.60 -20.45
N TYR A 33 0.05 0.82 -19.77
CA TYR A 33 1.49 1.03 -19.80
C TYR A 33 2.11 0.71 -21.16
N ILE A 34 1.58 -0.31 -21.85
CA ILE A 34 2.11 -0.75 -23.14
C ILE A 34 1.66 0.15 -24.29
N ILE A 35 0.38 0.58 -24.30
CA ILE A 35 -0.19 1.29 -25.45
C ILE A 35 -0.26 2.79 -25.18
N ALA A 36 -0.78 3.22 -24.03
CA ALA A 36 -1.09 4.62 -23.80
C ALA A 36 0.17 5.50 -23.62
N ILE A 37 1.20 4.99 -22.93
CA ILE A 37 2.44 5.75 -22.70
C ILE A 37 3.19 6.00 -24.02
N PRO A 38 3.51 4.99 -24.85
CA PRO A 38 4.17 5.23 -26.14
C PRO A 38 3.32 6.05 -27.10
N PHE A 39 2.01 5.78 -27.15
CA PHE A 39 1.08 6.55 -27.98
C PHE A 39 1.11 8.04 -27.61
N MET A 40 1.09 8.38 -26.32
CA MET A 40 1.17 9.77 -25.87
C MET A 40 2.54 10.39 -26.13
N ASP A 41 3.62 9.62 -25.99
CA ASP A 41 4.99 10.08 -26.30
C ASP A 41 5.19 10.37 -27.80
N ASP A 42 4.51 9.63 -28.68
CA ASP A 42 4.58 9.82 -30.12
C ASP A 42 3.58 10.85 -30.66
N SER A 43 2.44 11.02 -29.99
CA SER A 43 1.40 11.99 -30.37
C SER A 43 1.74 13.43 -29.96
N VAL A 44 2.67 13.61 -29.01
CA VAL A 44 3.01 14.93 -28.46
C VAL A 44 4.45 15.30 -28.83
N ARG A 45 4.70 16.60 -29.05
CA ARG A 45 6.06 17.14 -29.22
C ARG A 45 6.96 16.65 -28.07
N LYS A 46 8.11 16.03 -28.40
CA LYS A 46 9.03 15.41 -27.43
C LYS A 46 9.45 16.34 -26.27
N LYS A 47 9.53 17.66 -26.49
CA LYS A 47 9.77 18.66 -25.43
C LYS A 47 8.68 18.69 -24.35
N ASN A 48 7.43 18.45 -24.73
CA ASN A 48 6.28 18.52 -23.82
C ASN A 48 5.84 17.14 -23.30
N SER A 49 6.19 16.04 -23.98
CA SER A 49 5.83 14.67 -23.57
C SER A 49 6.07 14.38 -22.08
N PRO A 50 7.25 14.72 -21.49
CA PRO A 50 7.50 14.48 -20.06
C PRO A 50 6.48 15.16 -19.14
N LEU A 51 5.98 16.35 -19.50
CA LEU A 51 4.98 17.04 -18.70
C LEU A 51 3.61 16.38 -18.79
N TYR A 52 3.19 15.93 -19.98
CA TYR A 52 1.90 15.23 -20.14
C TYR A 52 1.92 13.87 -19.43
N LEU A 53 3.03 13.13 -19.52
CA LEU A 53 3.24 11.88 -18.79
C LEU A 53 3.22 12.10 -17.27
N SER A 54 3.92 13.12 -16.77
CA SER A 54 3.91 13.48 -15.35
C SER A 54 2.55 13.97 -14.86
N LEU A 55 1.83 14.76 -15.66
CA LEU A 55 0.49 15.22 -15.31
C LEU A 55 -0.50 14.04 -15.24
N ALA A 56 -0.47 13.14 -16.22
CA ALA A 56 -1.27 11.92 -16.21
C ALA A 56 -0.92 11.02 -15.00
N GLY A 57 0.37 10.90 -14.67
CA GLY A 57 0.86 10.15 -13.50
C GLY A 57 0.40 10.75 -12.16
N ALA A 58 0.47 12.08 -12.02
CA ALA A 58 0.01 12.77 -10.82
C ALA A 58 -1.50 12.66 -10.64
N LEU A 59 -2.28 12.82 -11.72
CA LEU A 59 -3.74 12.74 -11.68
C LEU A 59 -4.24 11.34 -11.26
N ARG A 60 -3.50 10.29 -11.62
CA ARG A 60 -3.81 8.91 -11.22
C ARG A 60 -3.67 8.65 -9.72
N LEU A 61 -2.76 9.34 -9.06
CA LEU A 61 -2.56 9.20 -7.61
C LEU A 61 -3.73 9.80 -6.82
N CYS A 62 -4.47 10.74 -7.41
CA CYS A 62 -5.61 11.38 -6.76
C CYS A 62 -6.89 10.53 -6.71
N GLY A 63 -6.92 9.37 -7.40
CA GLY A 63 -8.11 8.51 -7.47
C GLY A 63 -9.32 9.19 -8.14
N PRO A 64 -10.39 8.45 -8.45
CA PRO A 64 -11.63 9.04 -8.91
C PRO A 64 -12.26 9.80 -7.73
N THR A 65 -12.04 11.10 -7.67
CA THR A 65 -12.84 11.99 -6.83
C THR A 65 -14.16 12.25 -7.57
N SER A 66 -15.22 11.65 -7.04
CA SER A 66 -16.61 12.12 -7.19
C SER A 66 -17.18 12.20 -8.62
N VAL A 67 -17.55 11.06 -9.21
CA VAL A 67 -18.56 11.02 -10.29
C VAL A 67 -19.42 9.76 -10.11
N ASP A 68 -20.67 9.92 -9.69
CA ASP A 68 -21.71 8.88 -9.76
C ASP A 68 -22.14 8.73 -11.23
N PRO A 69 -21.82 7.62 -11.92
CA PRO A 69 -22.33 7.39 -13.27
C PRO A 69 -23.68 6.68 -13.12
N GLY A 70 -24.76 7.46 -13.05
CA GLY A 70 -26.13 6.95 -13.05
C GLY A 70 -26.47 6.23 -14.36
N ILE A 71 -26.14 4.95 -14.46
CA ILE A 71 -26.47 4.06 -15.59
C ILE A 71 -27.01 2.73 -15.05
N GLU A 72 -28.20 2.35 -15.50
CA GLU A 72 -28.98 1.19 -15.09
C GLU A 72 -28.46 -0.13 -15.71
N ARG A 73 -28.47 -1.23 -14.94
CA ARG A 73 -27.83 -2.53 -15.25
C ARG A 73 -28.83 -3.60 -15.73
N THR A 74 -29.42 -3.49 -16.92
CA THR A 74 -30.56 -4.39 -17.25
C THR A 74 -30.59 -5.08 -18.62
N ASP A 75 -29.47 -5.23 -19.34
CA ASP A 75 -29.46 -6.07 -20.58
C ASP A 75 -28.58 -7.34 -20.49
N PRO A 76 -29.17 -8.53 -20.29
CA PRO A 76 -28.47 -9.77 -19.94
C PRO A 76 -27.90 -10.58 -21.12
N ARG A 77 -27.72 -10.02 -22.32
CA ARG A 77 -27.24 -10.79 -23.50
C ARG A 77 -25.99 -10.23 -24.20
N TRP A 78 -25.37 -9.17 -23.69
CA TRP A 78 -24.13 -8.62 -24.27
C TRP A 78 -22.85 -9.12 -23.57
N ILE A 79 -22.93 -10.24 -22.85
CA ILE A 79 -21.83 -10.87 -22.08
C ILE A 79 -21.15 -12.00 -22.90
N GLY A 80 -21.63 -12.28 -24.11
CA GLY A 80 -21.36 -13.54 -24.82
C GLY A 80 -20.20 -13.61 -25.83
N ALA A 81 -19.42 -12.53 -26.04
CA ALA A 81 -18.44 -12.50 -27.14
C ALA A 81 -17.04 -11.95 -26.78
N TRP A 82 -16.72 -11.82 -25.49
CA TRP A 82 -15.44 -11.25 -25.05
C TRP A 82 -14.24 -12.18 -25.28
N TRP A 83 -14.48 -13.47 -25.55
CA TRP A 83 -13.44 -14.45 -25.88
C TRP A 83 -13.09 -14.50 -27.38
N ILE A 84 -13.88 -13.85 -28.24
CA ILE A 84 -13.63 -13.79 -29.68
C ILE A 84 -12.34 -12.99 -29.96
N GLY A 85 -12.03 -12.02 -29.11
CA GLY A 85 -10.73 -11.33 -29.11
C GLY A 85 -9.57 -12.29 -28.83
N PHE A 86 -9.70 -13.22 -27.88
CA PHE A 86 -8.62 -14.18 -27.55
C PHE A 86 -8.40 -15.24 -28.63
N ILE A 87 -9.43 -15.62 -29.37
CA ILE A 87 -9.25 -16.56 -30.48
C ILE A 87 -8.63 -15.85 -31.69
N VAL A 88 -9.09 -14.65 -32.04
CA VAL A 88 -8.52 -13.88 -33.17
C VAL A 88 -7.07 -13.47 -32.87
N ILE A 89 -6.80 -12.95 -31.67
CA ILE A 89 -5.47 -12.55 -31.22
C ILE A 89 -4.60 -13.78 -30.93
N GLY A 90 -5.17 -14.84 -30.34
CA GLY A 90 -4.48 -16.11 -30.10
C GLY A 90 -4.04 -16.79 -31.40
N THR A 91 -4.90 -16.84 -32.43
CA THR A 91 -4.51 -17.37 -33.75
C THR A 91 -3.52 -16.46 -34.49
N ALA A 92 -3.58 -15.13 -34.27
CA ALA A 92 -2.61 -14.18 -34.83
C ALA A 92 -1.24 -14.23 -34.11
N PHE A 93 -1.19 -14.64 -32.85
CA PHE A 93 0.06 -14.87 -32.11
C PHE A 93 0.66 -16.27 -32.35
N ILE A 94 -0.15 -17.26 -32.77
CA ILE A 94 0.26 -18.65 -33.02
C ILE A 94 0.86 -18.86 -34.44
N THR A 95 1.02 -17.80 -35.26
CA THR A 95 1.91 -17.93 -36.42
C THR A 95 3.37 -17.98 -35.93
N HIS A 96 3.98 -19.16 -36.11
CA HIS A 96 5.32 -19.61 -35.69
C HIS A 96 6.49 -18.61 -35.86
N TYR A 97 6.33 -17.56 -36.66
CA TYR A 97 7.33 -16.52 -36.92
C TYR A 97 7.46 -15.47 -35.81
N VAL A 98 6.40 -15.17 -35.04
CA VAL A 98 6.44 -14.08 -34.04
C VAL A 98 7.14 -14.47 -32.74
N LEU A 99 6.93 -15.69 -32.24
CA LEU A 99 7.59 -16.19 -31.03
C LEU A 99 9.11 -16.35 -31.21
N THR A 100 9.55 -16.77 -32.40
CA THR A 100 10.97 -16.93 -32.73
C THR A 100 11.66 -15.57 -32.88
N ASP A 101 11.04 -14.60 -33.57
CA ASP A 101 11.56 -13.23 -33.69
C ASP A 101 11.60 -12.48 -32.35
N ILE A 102 10.54 -12.60 -31.54
CA ILE A 102 10.49 -12.00 -30.21
C ILE A 102 11.54 -12.64 -29.31
N TRP A 103 11.70 -13.97 -29.34
CA TRP A 103 12.69 -14.68 -28.54
C TRP A 103 14.12 -14.27 -28.87
N MET A 104 14.44 -14.09 -30.16
CA MET A 104 15.75 -13.57 -30.58
C MET A 104 16.00 -12.14 -30.05
N ARG A 105 14.98 -11.28 -30.09
CA ARG A 105 15.05 -9.91 -29.54
C ARG A 105 15.20 -9.91 -28.02
N ILE A 106 14.44 -10.74 -27.30
CA ILE A 106 14.55 -10.93 -25.84
C ILE A 106 15.97 -11.40 -25.49
N LYS A 107 16.50 -12.42 -26.19
CA LYS A 107 17.88 -12.88 -25.97
C LYS A 107 18.92 -11.79 -26.17
N ARG A 108 18.71 -10.88 -27.14
CA ARG A 108 19.60 -9.74 -27.37
C ARG A 108 19.52 -8.70 -26.24
N LEU A 109 18.33 -8.42 -25.72
CA LEU A 109 18.12 -7.55 -24.56
C LEU A 109 18.75 -8.14 -23.30
N LEU A 110 18.57 -9.44 -23.07
CA LEU A 110 19.17 -10.17 -21.94
C LEU A 110 20.71 -10.28 -22.02
N LYS A 111 21.32 -10.05 -23.18
CA LYS A 111 22.79 -9.96 -23.30
C LYS A 111 23.34 -8.56 -23.04
N ASN A 112 22.47 -7.54 -22.95
CA ASN A 112 22.90 -6.18 -22.69
C ASN A 112 23.03 -5.95 -21.18
N PRO A 113 24.25 -5.83 -20.62
CA PRO A 113 24.45 -5.71 -19.17
C PRO A 113 23.81 -4.45 -18.58
N ILE A 114 23.76 -3.35 -19.36
CA ILE A 114 23.11 -2.11 -18.92
C ILE A 114 21.61 -2.32 -18.74
N TYR A 115 20.98 -3.04 -19.68
CA TYR A 115 19.56 -3.34 -19.63
C TYR A 115 19.23 -4.27 -18.45
N ILE A 116 20.06 -5.28 -18.20
CA ILE A 116 19.88 -6.19 -17.04
C ILE A 116 19.98 -5.41 -15.73
N CYS A 117 21.03 -4.59 -15.55
CA CYS A 117 21.20 -3.80 -14.33
C CYS A 117 20.02 -2.83 -14.11
N TYR A 118 19.56 -2.16 -15.18
CA TYR A 118 18.40 -1.28 -15.11
C TYR A 118 17.12 -2.03 -14.74
N THR A 119 16.86 -3.17 -15.36
CA THR A 119 15.67 -3.99 -15.13
C THR A 119 15.67 -4.58 -13.72
N LEU A 120 16.82 -5.08 -13.25
CA LEU A 120 16.98 -5.58 -11.89
C LEU A 120 16.77 -4.47 -10.86
N GLY A 121 17.40 -3.30 -11.08
CA GLY A 121 17.25 -2.14 -10.18
C GLY A 121 15.81 -1.64 -10.09
N THR A 122 15.13 -1.50 -11.22
CA THR A 122 13.71 -1.11 -11.26
C THR A 122 12.79 -2.14 -10.61
N THR A 123 13.08 -3.43 -10.77
CA THR A 123 12.33 -4.51 -10.12
C THR A 123 12.51 -4.47 -8.60
N THR A 124 13.75 -4.38 -8.11
CA THR A 124 14.03 -4.25 -6.67
C THR A 124 13.36 -3.02 -6.06
N ARG A 125 13.37 -1.90 -6.79
CA ARG A 125 12.66 -0.68 -6.39
C ARG A 125 11.14 -0.92 -6.29
N LEU A 126 10.52 -1.57 -7.27
CA LEU A 126 9.09 -1.86 -7.24
C LEU A 126 8.71 -2.69 -6.01
N PHE A 127 9.49 -3.73 -5.69
CA PHE A 127 9.28 -4.51 -4.48
C PHE A 127 9.38 -3.67 -3.21
N ALA A 128 10.39 -2.81 -3.10
CA ALA A 128 10.57 -1.92 -1.96
C ALA A 128 9.38 -0.95 -1.78
N VAL A 129 8.88 -0.37 -2.87
CA VAL A 129 7.72 0.54 -2.84
C VAL A 129 6.45 -0.21 -2.43
N LEU A 130 6.20 -1.40 -2.97
CA LEU A 130 5.04 -2.21 -2.60
C LEU A 130 5.08 -2.61 -1.12
N GLY A 131 6.25 -3.02 -0.62
CA GLY A 131 6.46 -3.31 0.80
C GLY A 131 6.19 -2.07 1.66
N TYR A 132 6.77 -0.93 1.31
CA TYR A 132 6.54 0.33 2.00
C TYR A 132 5.04 0.66 2.06
N LEU A 133 4.33 0.68 0.91
CA LEU A 133 2.90 1.03 0.88
C LEU A 133 2.04 0.07 1.70
N THR A 134 2.37 -1.22 1.71
CA THR A 134 1.61 -2.25 2.44
C THR A 134 1.79 -2.12 3.95
N PHE A 135 3.03 -1.92 4.41
CA PHE A 135 3.34 -1.92 5.85
C PHE A 135 3.28 -0.54 6.49
N LYS A 136 3.32 0.56 5.72
CA LYS A 136 3.35 1.94 6.24
C LYS A 136 2.23 2.23 7.23
N SER A 137 0.97 1.95 6.87
CA SER A 137 -0.16 2.23 7.76
C SER A 137 -0.09 1.41 9.04
N LYS A 138 0.30 0.13 8.95
CA LYS A 138 0.46 -0.74 10.12
C LYS A 138 1.62 -0.32 11.00
N TYR A 139 2.72 0.16 10.41
CA TYR A 139 3.82 0.76 11.15
C TYR A 139 3.35 1.99 11.92
N ILE A 140 2.62 2.92 11.30
CA ILE A 140 2.12 4.13 11.98
C ILE A 140 1.11 3.78 13.09
N GLU A 141 0.24 2.80 12.83
CA GLU A 141 -0.73 2.30 13.80
C GLU A 141 -0.02 1.67 15.02
N SER A 142 0.96 0.80 14.78
CA SER A 142 1.67 0.04 15.83
C SER A 142 2.67 0.89 16.61
N GLU A 143 3.46 1.71 15.91
CA GLU A 143 4.56 2.49 16.52
C GLU A 143 4.02 3.72 17.26
N TYR A 144 3.14 4.49 16.62
CA TYR A 144 2.58 5.71 17.21
C TYR A 144 1.26 5.48 17.96
N LYS A 145 0.81 4.22 18.08
CA LYS A 145 -0.40 3.81 18.83
C LYS A 145 -1.64 4.60 18.42
N THR A 146 -1.75 4.89 17.14
CA THR A 146 -2.88 5.62 16.58
C THR A 146 -3.92 4.65 16.05
N SER A 147 -5.17 5.09 15.91
CA SER A 147 -6.22 4.25 15.31
C SER A 147 -5.88 3.93 13.85
N ALA A 148 -6.37 2.79 13.34
CA ALA A 148 -6.21 2.42 11.93
C ALA A 148 -6.71 3.52 10.97
N SER A 149 -7.77 4.25 11.34
CA SER A 149 -8.32 5.35 10.54
C SER A 149 -7.36 6.55 10.43
N THR A 150 -6.81 7.01 11.56
CA THR A 150 -5.84 8.10 11.61
C THR A 150 -4.52 7.72 10.95
N ALA A 151 -4.06 6.47 11.14
CA ALA A 151 -2.85 5.96 10.50
C ALA A 151 -3.00 5.90 8.98
N ASN A 152 -4.14 5.41 8.48
CA ASN A 152 -4.44 5.38 7.04
C ASN A 152 -4.56 6.79 6.44
N LEU A 153 -5.18 7.74 7.16
CA LEU A 153 -5.28 9.13 6.73
C LEU A 153 -3.90 9.76 6.58
N PHE A 154 -3.04 9.64 7.59
CA PHE A 154 -1.66 10.15 7.52
C PHE A 154 -0.84 9.43 6.45
N SER A 155 -0.97 8.10 6.31
CA SER A 155 -0.33 7.35 5.23
C SER A 155 -0.69 7.89 3.85
N GLY A 156 -1.98 8.20 3.65
CA GLY A 156 -2.51 8.80 2.42
C GLY A 156 -1.97 10.20 2.19
N ILE A 157 -2.07 11.10 3.18
CA ILE A 157 -1.59 12.50 3.06
C ILE A 157 -0.08 12.55 2.80
N ILE A 158 0.71 11.83 3.60
CA ILE A 158 2.18 11.81 3.51
C ILE A 158 2.65 11.07 2.25
N GLY A 159 1.86 10.12 1.74
CA GLY A 159 2.19 9.38 0.53
C GLY A 159 1.77 10.10 -0.74
N VAL A 160 0.48 10.34 -0.90
CA VAL A 160 -0.13 10.76 -2.17
C VAL A 160 0.25 12.19 -2.54
N ILE A 161 0.12 13.15 -1.61
CA ILE A 161 0.30 14.57 -1.93
C ILE A 161 1.76 14.90 -2.30
N PRO A 162 2.78 14.49 -1.49
CA PRO A 162 4.18 14.73 -1.86
C PRO A 162 4.58 14.00 -3.14
N THR A 163 4.10 12.76 -3.36
CA THR A 163 4.41 12.03 -4.59
C THR A 163 3.79 12.69 -5.82
N ALA A 164 2.52 13.10 -5.78
CA ALA A 164 1.88 13.81 -6.88
C ALA A 164 2.60 15.12 -7.21
N THR A 165 2.97 15.88 -6.17
CA THR A 165 3.73 17.14 -6.32
C THR A 165 5.11 16.87 -6.92
N GLY A 166 5.82 15.85 -6.45
CA GLY A 166 7.14 15.46 -6.95
C GLY A 166 7.13 15.01 -8.40
N ILE A 167 6.14 14.22 -8.82
CA ILE A 167 5.97 13.79 -10.22
C ILE A 167 5.73 14.99 -11.13
N PHE A 168 4.86 15.91 -10.72
CA PHE A 168 4.53 17.10 -11.49
C PHE A 168 5.73 18.04 -11.63
N LEU A 169 6.39 18.37 -10.51
CA LEU A 169 7.59 19.21 -10.50
C LEU A 169 8.74 18.56 -11.27
N GLY A 170 8.92 17.24 -11.17
CA GLY A 170 9.91 16.50 -11.95
C GLY A 170 9.64 16.57 -13.46
N GLY A 171 8.38 16.45 -13.87
CA GLY A 171 7.97 16.63 -15.27
C GLY A 171 8.23 18.03 -15.80
N LEU A 172 7.94 19.06 -14.99
CA LEU A 172 8.27 20.46 -15.30
C LEU A 172 9.78 20.68 -15.42
N PHE A 173 10.57 20.10 -14.51
CA PHE A 173 12.02 20.19 -14.53
C PHE A 173 12.60 19.57 -15.81
N ILE A 174 12.19 18.35 -16.17
CA ILE A 174 12.66 17.67 -17.39
C ILE A 174 12.24 18.46 -18.64
N ARG A 175 11.01 18.98 -18.68
CA ARG A 175 10.52 19.82 -19.79
C ARG A 175 11.34 21.10 -19.95
N LYS A 176 11.75 21.74 -18.84
CA LYS A 176 12.45 23.03 -18.86
C LYS A 176 13.94 22.89 -19.18
N PHE A 177 14.61 21.93 -18.55
CA PHE A 177 16.07 21.81 -18.63
C PHE A 177 16.56 20.79 -19.65
N LEU A 178 15.70 19.85 -20.10
CA LEU A 178 16.04 18.81 -21.09
C LEU A 178 17.42 18.17 -20.81
N PRO A 179 17.64 17.63 -19.60
CA PRO A 179 18.95 17.11 -19.21
C PRO A 179 19.36 15.92 -20.09
N GLY A 180 20.66 15.82 -20.37
CA GLY A 180 21.20 14.64 -21.05
C GLY A 180 20.99 13.35 -20.23
N PRO A 181 20.95 12.17 -20.87
CA PRO A 181 20.64 10.91 -20.19
C PRO A 181 21.56 10.58 -19.00
N ARG A 182 22.85 10.92 -19.10
CA ARG A 182 23.83 10.68 -18.02
C ARG A 182 23.55 11.51 -16.77
N LEU A 183 23.24 12.80 -16.97
CA LEU A 183 22.89 13.71 -15.88
C LEU A 183 21.57 13.29 -15.24
N LEU A 184 20.57 12.95 -16.06
CA LEU A 184 19.27 12.50 -15.58
C LEU A 184 19.38 11.24 -14.71
N THR A 185 20.12 10.22 -15.18
CA THR A 185 20.35 9.00 -14.39
C THR A 185 21.11 9.28 -13.09
N SER A 186 22.11 10.17 -13.11
CA SER A 186 22.84 10.56 -11.91
C SER A 186 21.93 11.26 -10.88
N LEU A 187 21.09 12.19 -11.32
CA LEU A 187 20.13 12.88 -10.44
C LEU A 187 19.13 11.89 -9.82
N ILE A 188 18.60 10.95 -10.61
CA ILE A 188 17.68 9.92 -10.10
C ILE A 188 18.37 9.10 -9.00
N THR A 189 19.60 8.62 -9.24
CA THR A 189 20.33 7.84 -8.24
C THR A 189 20.57 8.62 -6.95
N ILE A 190 20.90 9.91 -7.04
CA ILE A 190 21.10 10.77 -5.86
C ILE A 190 19.80 10.90 -5.06
N VAL A 191 18.67 11.18 -5.73
CA VAL A 191 17.35 11.31 -5.07
C VAL A 191 16.95 10.01 -4.37
N GLU A 192 17.19 8.86 -5.00
CA GLU A 192 16.90 7.55 -4.39
C GLU A 192 17.79 7.28 -3.17
N LEU A 193 19.07 7.65 -3.20
CA LEU A 193 19.95 7.52 -2.03
C LEU A 193 19.46 8.37 -0.85
N PHE A 194 19.03 9.60 -1.10
CA PHE A 194 18.41 10.44 -0.06
C PHE A 194 17.12 9.82 0.48
N ALA A 195 16.28 9.24 -0.38
CA ALA A 195 15.05 8.56 0.05
C ALA A 195 15.36 7.35 0.95
N VAL A 196 16.37 6.54 0.59
CA VAL A 196 16.81 5.41 1.41
C VAL A 196 17.36 5.87 2.76
N MET A 197 18.18 6.93 2.79
CA MET A 197 18.67 7.50 4.05
C MET A 197 17.52 8.01 4.92
N GLY A 198 16.53 8.67 4.33
CA GLY A 198 15.31 9.11 5.03
C GLY A 198 14.54 7.93 5.64
N MET A 199 14.35 6.84 4.90
CA MET A 199 13.69 5.63 5.42
C MET A 199 14.51 4.96 6.54
N LEU A 200 15.83 4.89 6.41
CA LEU A 200 16.70 4.35 7.47
C LEU A 200 16.66 5.20 8.74
N SER A 201 16.52 6.52 8.62
CA SER A 201 16.39 7.41 9.77
C SER A 201 15.12 7.14 10.59
N ALA A 202 14.06 6.63 9.95
CA ALA A 202 12.80 6.28 10.63
C ALA A 202 12.98 5.13 11.64
N LEU A 203 14.01 4.30 11.51
CA LEU A 203 14.34 3.26 12.50
C LEU A 203 14.68 3.84 13.87
N PHE A 204 15.10 5.11 13.92
CA PHE A 204 15.51 5.79 15.16
C PHE A 204 14.42 6.72 15.69
N LEU A 205 13.30 6.88 14.97
CA LEU A 205 12.18 7.76 15.32
C LEU A 205 11.05 6.93 15.95
N GLY A 206 11.31 6.38 17.13
CA GLY A 206 10.34 5.59 17.90
C GLY A 206 9.68 6.38 19.03
N CYS A 207 8.56 5.86 19.53
CA CYS A 207 7.92 6.34 20.75
C CYS A 207 8.34 5.49 21.96
N PRO A 208 8.34 6.02 23.20
CA PRO A 208 8.64 5.22 24.37
C PRO A 208 7.64 4.05 24.48
N GLN A 209 8.19 2.84 24.68
CA GLN A 209 7.40 1.63 24.85
C GLN A 209 6.40 1.82 26.00
N SER A 210 5.12 1.58 25.76
CA SER A 210 4.13 1.64 26.86
C SER A 210 4.40 0.49 27.79
N GLN A 211 4.59 0.79 29.06
CA GLN A 211 4.80 -0.22 30.07
C GLN A 211 3.46 -0.90 30.34
N PHE A 212 3.38 -2.19 30.07
CA PHE A 212 2.25 -2.98 30.54
C PHE A 212 2.46 -3.32 32.02
N ALA A 213 1.42 -3.20 32.84
CA ALA A 213 1.46 -3.66 34.22
C ALA A 213 1.90 -5.13 34.24
N GLY A 214 2.97 -5.44 35.00
CA GLY A 214 3.55 -6.79 35.03
C GLY A 214 4.80 -7.03 34.18
N THR A 215 5.27 -6.01 33.45
CA THR A 215 6.54 -6.09 32.70
C THR A 215 7.72 -5.94 33.66
N HIS A 216 8.21 -7.05 34.23
CA HIS A 216 9.39 -7.02 35.09
C HIS A 216 10.68 -6.90 34.26
N HIS A 217 11.71 -6.22 34.80
CA HIS A 217 12.97 -5.93 34.09
C HIS A 217 13.75 -7.18 33.61
N ASN A 218 13.35 -8.38 34.03
CA ASN A 218 13.97 -9.68 33.72
C ASN A 218 13.23 -10.47 32.61
N SER A 219 12.53 -9.80 31.71
CA SER A 219 11.87 -10.41 30.53
C SER A 219 10.78 -11.44 30.83
N ARG A 220 10.32 -11.54 32.08
CA ARG A 220 9.07 -12.22 32.44
C ARG A 220 7.94 -11.21 32.43
N PHE A 221 7.01 -11.40 31.50
CA PHE A 221 5.72 -10.73 31.51
C PHE A 221 4.80 -11.52 32.44
N ASP A 222 4.59 -11.00 33.65
CA ASP A 222 3.60 -11.55 34.58
C ASP A 222 2.50 -10.52 34.77
N MET A 223 1.37 -10.75 34.08
CA MET A 223 0.21 -9.84 34.13
C MET A 223 -0.54 -9.94 35.45
N GLN A 224 -0.21 -10.89 36.34
CA GLN A 224 -0.79 -10.98 37.68
C GLN A 224 -0.19 -9.93 38.62
N SER A 225 -1.07 -9.27 39.36
CA SER A 225 -0.73 -8.23 40.33
C SER A 225 -1.71 -8.32 41.50
N MET A 226 -1.36 -7.72 42.63
CA MET A 226 -2.25 -7.68 43.81
C MET A 226 -3.66 -7.12 43.50
N CYS A 227 -3.81 -6.31 42.44
CA CYS A 227 -5.08 -5.71 42.07
C CYS A 227 -6.00 -6.67 41.30
N ASN A 228 -5.43 -7.61 40.55
CA ASN A 228 -6.16 -8.61 39.78
C ASN A 228 -6.06 -10.01 40.40
N ASP A 229 -5.57 -10.08 41.63
CA ASP A 229 -5.43 -11.32 42.37
C ASP A 229 -6.81 -11.93 42.62
N ASN A 230 -6.99 -13.20 42.27
CA ASN A 230 -8.27 -13.90 42.23
C ASN A 230 -9.31 -13.35 41.24
N CYS A 231 -8.91 -12.47 40.32
CA CYS A 231 -9.74 -12.15 39.17
C CYS A 231 -9.47 -13.21 38.09
N PHE A 232 -10.45 -14.07 37.82
CA PHE A 232 -10.38 -15.09 36.75
C PHE A 232 -10.43 -14.43 35.36
N CYS A 233 -9.42 -13.64 35.02
CA CYS A 233 -9.34 -12.84 33.79
C CYS A 233 -9.00 -13.73 32.59
N SER A 234 -9.65 -13.47 31.45
CA SER A 234 -9.33 -14.16 30.20
C SER A 234 -8.09 -13.55 29.53
N GLU A 235 -7.08 -14.38 29.26
CA GLU A 235 -5.86 -14.01 28.55
C GLU A 235 -6.04 -13.95 27.02
N THR A 236 -7.17 -14.45 26.50
CA THR A 236 -7.40 -14.54 25.04
C THR A 236 -7.96 -13.26 24.43
N LYS A 237 -8.50 -12.35 25.26
CA LYS A 237 -9.22 -11.16 24.79
C LYS A 237 -8.50 -9.88 25.21
N PHE A 238 -7.75 -9.30 24.27
CA PHE A 238 -7.02 -8.07 24.47
C PHE A 238 -7.94 -6.84 24.36
N GLN A 239 -8.01 -6.03 25.42
CA GLN A 239 -8.78 -4.79 25.44
C GLN A 239 -8.06 -3.74 26.30
N PRO A 240 -7.00 -3.11 25.78
CA PRO A 240 -6.09 -2.34 26.61
C PRO A 240 -6.75 -1.11 27.20
N ILE A 241 -6.47 -0.84 28.48
CA ILE A 241 -6.88 0.41 29.14
C ILE A 241 -5.67 1.12 29.75
N CYS A 242 -5.72 2.45 29.76
CA CYS A 242 -4.70 3.28 30.39
C CYS A 242 -4.96 3.34 31.91
N GLY A 243 -3.90 3.17 32.70
CA GLY A 243 -3.92 3.38 34.13
C GLY A 243 -4.07 4.86 34.51
N PRO A 244 -4.43 5.15 35.76
CA PRO A 244 -4.62 6.53 36.25
C PRO A 244 -3.35 7.39 36.15
N ASP A 245 -2.16 6.78 36.11
CA ASP A 245 -0.87 7.46 35.95
C ASP A 245 -0.54 7.83 34.49
N ASN A 246 -1.42 7.49 33.54
CA ASN A 246 -1.29 7.75 32.10
C ASN A 246 -0.01 7.19 31.44
N LYS A 247 0.71 6.30 32.13
CA LYS A 247 1.97 5.67 31.70
C LYS A 247 1.89 4.15 31.61
N THR A 248 1.10 3.53 32.48
CA THR A 248 0.94 2.08 32.57
C THR A 248 -0.31 1.65 31.82
N ASN A 249 -0.20 0.63 30.96
CA ASN A 249 -1.32 0.01 30.28
C ASN A 249 -1.66 -1.35 30.90
N TYR A 250 -2.95 -1.68 30.98
CA TYR A 250 -3.42 -2.99 31.41
C TYR A 250 -3.94 -3.78 30.21
N PHE A 251 -3.73 -5.10 30.18
CA PHE A 251 -4.12 -5.97 29.06
C PHE A 251 -5.64 -5.97 28.80
N SER A 252 -6.43 -5.92 29.87
CA SER A 252 -7.89 -5.78 29.82
C SER A 252 -8.39 -5.01 31.04
N PRO A 253 -9.65 -4.53 31.06
CA PRO A 253 -10.22 -3.93 32.26
C PRO A 253 -10.17 -4.85 33.48
N CYS A 254 -10.27 -6.17 33.28
CA CYS A 254 -10.16 -7.17 34.35
C CYS A 254 -8.77 -7.17 35.00
N PHE A 255 -7.70 -7.09 34.18
CA PHE A 255 -6.33 -7.04 34.68
C PHE A 255 -6.00 -5.73 35.42
N ALA A 256 -6.80 -4.68 35.24
CA ALA A 256 -6.70 -3.46 36.03
C ALA A 256 -7.37 -3.54 37.41
N GLY A 257 -8.20 -4.57 37.64
CA GLY A 257 -8.82 -4.89 38.92
C GLY A 257 -10.30 -5.27 38.79
N CYS A 258 -10.74 -6.29 39.53
CA CYS A 258 -12.15 -6.74 39.55
C CYS A 258 -12.92 -6.35 40.83
N ASN A 259 -12.25 -5.82 41.86
CA ASN A 259 -12.89 -5.38 43.10
C ASN A 259 -13.16 -3.87 43.08
N LEU A 260 -14.42 -3.47 43.29
CA LEU A 260 -14.94 -2.08 43.37
C LEU A 260 -14.42 -1.26 44.58
N ARG A 261 -13.23 -1.57 45.12
CA ARG A 261 -12.53 -0.75 46.13
C ARG A 261 -11.34 0.03 45.55
N CYS A 262 -11.42 0.43 44.29
CA CYS A 262 -10.53 1.44 43.74
C CYS A 262 -11.22 2.81 43.87
N SER A 263 -10.79 3.63 44.83
CA SER A 263 -11.41 4.93 45.16
C SER A 263 -11.32 6.00 44.05
N ARG A 264 -10.79 5.65 42.87
CA ARG A 264 -10.80 6.46 41.65
C ARG A 264 -10.89 5.56 40.42
N CYS A 265 -12.07 4.99 40.17
CA CYS A 265 -12.37 4.40 38.87
C CYS A 265 -12.40 5.52 37.81
N VAL A 266 -11.60 5.37 36.75
CA VAL A 266 -11.71 6.17 35.53
C VAL A 266 -13.06 5.86 34.91
N THR A 267 -13.95 6.84 34.91
CA THR A 267 -15.20 6.81 34.17
C THR A 267 -14.88 6.70 32.69
N THR A 268 -15.36 5.63 32.05
CA THR A 268 -15.40 5.52 30.60
C THR A 268 -16.44 6.50 30.06
N THR A 269 -16.05 7.77 29.89
CA THR A 269 -16.79 8.66 28.99
C THR A 269 -16.54 8.19 27.57
N ASN A 270 -17.52 7.50 26.99
CA ASN A 270 -17.71 7.40 25.55
C ASN A 270 -17.73 8.83 24.98
N SER A 271 -16.62 9.27 24.38
CA SER A 271 -16.67 10.38 23.44
C SER A 271 -17.20 9.84 22.12
N LYS A 272 -18.28 10.47 21.65
CA LYS A 272 -18.68 10.48 20.24
C LYS A 272 -17.53 10.92 19.35
#